data_AF-A0A534CDV0-F1
#
_entry.id   AF-A0A534CDV0-F1
#
_cell.length_a   1.000
_cell.length_b   1.000
_cell.length_c   1.000
_cell.angle_alpha   90.00
_cell.angle_beta   90.00
_cell.angle_gamma   90.00
#
_symmetry.space_group_name_H-M   'P 1'
#
loop_
_entity.id
_entity.type
_entity.pdbx_description
1 polymer ?
#
loop_
_entity_poly.entity_id
_entity_poly.type
_entity_poly.pdbx_seq_one_letter_code
_entity_poly.pdbx_strand_id
1 'polypeptide(L)'
;MANDPQATYAFGRFTLVPSEKRILCDGKMVPLPPKVFDTLVLLVENQGRLIQKEELLKALWPDTVVEEVALAHNVSQLRKALGDPAEDPKFIETVPKRGYRFIAAVRELGEPAPRAASPAGSGVAPSAVRHAQWSRPTILAMFAAVLALVAGVAAYVYLPRTGQRAAGVLPAIHSLAVLPLENLSGDKEQEYFADGMTDEVITELGKVGALRVISRTSVMQYKGTRKPLSDIAPKLNVDAVVEGTILRSGNRVRITAQLIEASSDRHLWARSYERDLKDVLALQDEVARDIAEQIRIKLTPKERTLLTEAHAIDPEAHDAYLRGRYWWSKRDAEGEWKGLDYFQRAVAKDPDYALAASRIRSWCWAITAIFLPRKRFRMPRKPP
;
A
#
# COMPACT_ATOMS: atom_id res chain seq x y z
N MET A 1 -14.98 43.22 8.59
CA MET A 1 -14.80 43.32 7.13
C MET A 1 -14.75 41.89 6.63
N ALA A 2 -15.74 41.48 5.83
CA ALA A 2 -15.75 40.13 5.24
C ALA A 2 -15.00 40.20 3.91
N ASN A 3 -14.02 39.32 3.71
CA ASN A 3 -13.35 39.20 2.42
C ASN A 3 -14.26 38.44 1.45
N ASP A 4 -14.21 38.83 0.17
CA ASP A 4 -15.07 38.28 -0.86
C ASP A 4 -14.59 36.85 -1.24
N PRO A 5 -15.41 35.79 -1.12
CA PRO A 5 -14.99 34.40 -1.36
C PRO A 5 -14.59 34.07 -2.81
N GLN A 6 -14.54 35.06 -3.71
CA GLN A 6 -14.07 34.93 -5.09
C GLN A 6 -12.70 35.60 -5.36
N ALA A 7 -12.11 36.29 -4.37
CA ALA A 7 -10.84 36.97 -4.54
C ALA A 7 -9.69 36.02 -4.91
N THR A 8 -8.92 36.37 -5.94
CA THR A 8 -7.72 35.62 -6.34
C THR A 8 -6.51 36.17 -5.60
N TYR A 9 -5.70 35.30 -4.99
CA TYR A 9 -4.57 35.72 -4.16
C TYR A 9 -3.23 35.40 -4.84
N ALA A 10 -2.33 36.38 -4.96
CA ALA A 10 -1.00 36.21 -5.51
C ALA A 10 0.09 36.40 -4.44
N PHE A 11 1.00 35.42 -4.31
CA PHE A 11 2.12 35.48 -3.37
C PHE A 11 3.39 34.85 -3.98
N GLY A 12 4.48 35.63 -4.05
CA GLY A 12 5.70 35.20 -4.74
C GLY A 12 5.44 34.83 -6.20
N ARG A 13 5.72 33.56 -6.57
CA ARG A 13 5.47 32.96 -7.89
C ARG A 13 4.12 32.24 -8.02
N PHE A 14 3.32 32.26 -6.95
CA PHE A 14 2.09 31.50 -6.85
C PHE A 14 0.85 32.37 -7.01
N THR A 15 -0.18 31.83 -7.64
CA THR A 15 -1.51 32.42 -7.73
C THR A 15 -2.54 31.39 -7.28
N LEU A 16 -3.20 31.68 -6.17
CA LEU A 16 -4.26 30.88 -5.56
C LEU A 16 -5.60 31.41 -6.05
N VAL A 17 -6.40 30.51 -6.64
CA VAL A 17 -7.75 30.79 -7.16
C VAL A 17 -8.74 29.96 -6.34
N PRO A 18 -9.31 30.52 -5.24
CA PRO A 18 -10.22 29.78 -4.35
C PRO A 18 -11.47 29.26 -5.07
N SER A 19 -12.03 30.07 -5.97
CA SER A 19 -13.24 29.75 -6.75
C SER A 19 -13.10 28.49 -7.62
N GLU A 20 -11.93 28.27 -8.22
CA GLU A 20 -11.65 27.05 -9.00
C GLU A 20 -11.06 25.90 -8.16
N LYS A 21 -10.74 26.14 -6.88
CA LYS A 21 -9.89 25.29 -6.03
C LYS A 21 -8.53 24.95 -6.65
N ARG A 22 -7.84 25.95 -7.22
CA ARG A 22 -6.55 25.78 -7.90
C ARG A 22 -5.47 26.67 -7.34
N ILE A 23 -4.23 26.17 -7.39
CA ILE A 23 -3.02 26.97 -7.25
C ILE A 23 -2.19 26.84 -8.53
N LEU A 24 -1.68 27.96 -9.01
CA LEU A 24 -0.80 28.10 -10.16
C LEU A 24 0.59 28.49 -9.65
N CYS A 25 1.65 27.94 -10.23
CA CYS A 25 3.03 28.38 -10.09
C CYS A 25 3.52 28.83 -11.47
N ASP A 26 3.85 30.10 -11.65
CA ASP A 26 4.26 30.67 -12.95
C ASP A 26 3.27 30.31 -14.09
N GLY A 27 1.96 30.34 -13.78
CA GLY A 27 0.87 29.98 -14.70
C GLY A 27 0.61 28.48 -14.90
N LYS A 28 1.40 27.58 -14.29
CA LYS A 28 1.20 26.12 -14.36
C LYS A 28 0.45 25.61 -13.13
N MET A 29 -0.55 24.76 -13.32
CA MET A 29 -1.31 24.18 -12.21
C MET A 29 -0.44 23.27 -11.33
N VAL A 30 -0.46 23.53 -10.03
CA VAL A 30 0.14 22.66 -9.00
C VAL A 30 -1.00 21.88 -8.32
N PRO A 31 -1.01 20.55 -8.36
CA PRO A 31 -2.08 19.75 -7.75
C PRO A 31 -1.93 19.75 -6.22
N LEU A 32 -3.01 20.08 -5.50
CA LEU A 32 -3.10 19.95 -4.04
C LEU A 32 -4.31 19.08 -3.65
N PRO A 33 -4.19 18.20 -2.64
CA PRO A 33 -5.35 17.52 -2.06
C PRO A 33 -6.35 18.52 -1.46
N PRO A 34 -7.68 18.27 -1.46
CA PRO A 34 -8.68 19.25 -1.06
C PRO A 34 -8.45 19.86 0.34
N LYS A 35 -8.23 19.05 1.37
CA LYS A 35 -7.97 19.58 2.74
C LYS A 35 -6.65 20.33 2.86
N VAL A 36 -5.66 19.99 2.05
CA VAL A 36 -4.36 20.68 1.99
C VAL A 36 -4.55 22.06 1.32
N PHE A 37 -5.36 22.12 0.26
CA PHE A 37 -5.79 23.37 -0.38
C PHE A 37 -6.59 24.26 0.59
N ASP A 38 -7.61 23.71 1.26
CA ASP A 38 -8.42 24.44 2.23
C ASP A 38 -7.55 25.02 3.38
N THR A 39 -6.51 24.28 3.81
CA THR A 39 -5.50 24.74 4.79
C THR A 39 -4.71 25.96 4.28
N LEU A 40 -4.35 25.98 2.99
CA LEU A 40 -3.63 27.10 2.39
C LEU A 40 -4.50 28.34 2.25
N VAL A 41 -5.77 28.19 1.84
CA VAL A 41 -6.73 29.29 1.75
C VAL A 41 -6.85 29.99 3.11
N LEU A 42 -7.10 29.23 4.19
CA LEU A 42 -7.25 29.81 5.53
C LEU A 42 -5.99 30.56 6.00
N LEU A 43 -4.80 30.04 5.67
CA LEU A 43 -3.52 30.68 6.00
C LEU A 43 -3.28 31.97 5.19
N VAL A 44 -3.64 31.98 3.90
CA VAL A 44 -3.48 33.12 2.99
C VAL A 44 -4.47 34.24 3.31
N GLU A 45 -5.73 33.91 3.61
CA GLU A 45 -6.74 34.87 4.08
C GLU A 45 -6.36 35.55 5.40
N ASN A 46 -5.65 34.82 6.27
CA ASN A 46 -5.13 35.33 7.55
C ASN A 46 -3.64 35.71 7.47
N GLN A 47 -3.17 36.21 6.32
CA GLN A 47 -1.76 36.60 6.14
C GLN A 47 -1.23 37.49 7.29
N GLY A 48 -0.02 37.20 7.76
CA GLY A 48 0.63 37.89 8.88
C GLY A 48 0.06 37.57 10.27
N ARG A 49 -1.16 37.03 10.39
CA ARG A 49 -1.75 36.60 11.66
C ARG A 49 -1.28 35.19 12.03
N LEU A 50 -0.96 34.99 13.31
CA LEU A 50 -0.78 33.66 13.88
C LEU A 50 -2.16 33.03 14.13
N ILE A 51 -2.47 31.95 13.44
CA ILE A 51 -3.66 31.13 13.67
C ILE A 51 -3.29 30.02 14.67
N GLN A 52 -4.11 29.83 15.70
CA GLN A 52 -3.89 28.76 16.69
C GLN A 52 -4.20 27.39 16.07
N LYS A 53 -3.60 26.32 16.59
CA LYS A 53 -3.86 24.96 16.08
C LYS A 53 -5.32 24.57 16.23
N GLU A 54 -5.93 24.91 17.35
CA GLU A 54 -7.32 24.65 17.71
C GLU A 54 -8.27 25.42 16.77
N GLU A 55 -7.93 26.66 16.42
CA GLU A 55 -8.66 27.48 15.46
C GLU A 55 -8.56 26.89 14.04
N LEU A 56 -7.38 26.44 13.61
CA LEU A 56 -7.15 25.71 12.35
C LEU A 56 -7.91 24.39 12.28
N LEU A 57 -7.84 23.56 13.34
CA LEU A 57 -8.52 22.26 13.40
C LEU A 57 -10.04 22.45 13.32
N LYS A 58 -10.60 23.39 14.09
CA LYS A 58 -12.04 23.70 14.08
C LYS A 58 -12.54 24.26 12.75
N ALA A 59 -11.74 25.09 12.06
CA ALA A 59 -12.10 25.64 10.76
C ALA A 59 -12.06 24.59 9.64
N LEU A 60 -11.07 23.69 9.67
CA LEU A 60 -10.87 22.68 8.61
C LEU A 60 -11.70 21.40 8.82
N TRP A 61 -12.05 21.08 10.07
CA TRP A 61 -12.83 19.90 10.45
C TRP A 61 -13.89 20.25 11.52
N PRO A 62 -14.91 21.05 11.19
CA PRO A 62 -15.94 21.46 12.15
C PRO A 62 -16.70 20.28 12.76
N ASP A 63 -16.93 19.22 11.98
CA ASP A 63 -17.72 18.04 12.33
C ASP A 63 -16.87 16.79 12.58
N THR A 64 -15.57 16.92 12.85
CA THR A 64 -14.68 15.76 13.07
C THR A 64 -13.56 16.08 14.05
N VAL A 65 -13.47 15.29 15.14
CA VAL A 65 -12.35 15.37 16.06
C VAL A 65 -11.12 14.74 15.39
N VAL A 66 -10.13 15.57 15.07
CA VAL A 66 -8.84 15.16 14.49
C VAL A 66 -7.69 15.66 15.35
N GLU A 67 -6.63 14.85 15.46
CA GLU A 67 -5.43 15.21 16.21
C GLU A 67 -4.54 16.21 15.47
N GLU A 68 -3.70 16.94 16.20
CA GLU A 68 -2.74 17.91 15.63
C GLU A 68 -1.82 17.31 14.54
N VAL A 69 -1.61 15.98 14.58
CA VAL A 69 -0.81 15.24 13.59
C VAL A 69 -1.36 15.42 12.17
N ALA A 70 -2.69 15.51 12.01
CA ALA A 70 -3.32 15.75 10.71
C ALA A 70 -3.00 17.15 10.17
N LEU A 71 -3.03 18.17 11.03
CA LEU A 71 -2.65 19.54 10.67
C LEU A 71 -1.15 19.65 10.33
N ALA A 72 -0.29 18.97 11.09
CA ALA A 72 1.14 18.90 10.80
C ALA A 72 1.42 18.20 9.46
N HIS A 73 0.67 17.16 9.11
CA HIS A 73 0.75 16.52 7.80
C HIS A 73 0.36 17.48 6.67
N ASN A 74 -0.77 18.19 6.78
CA ASN A 74 -1.20 19.17 5.78
C ASN A 74 -0.14 20.26 5.54
N VAL A 75 0.42 20.82 6.60
CA VAL A 75 1.48 21.85 6.48
C VAL A 75 2.76 21.27 5.86
N SER A 76 3.11 20.02 6.14
CA SER A 76 4.24 19.33 5.48
C SER A 76 4.00 19.16 3.96
N GLN A 77 2.78 18.82 3.54
CA GLN A 77 2.44 18.73 2.13
C GLN A 77 2.43 20.11 1.44
N LEU A 78 1.90 21.15 2.09
CA LEU A 78 1.99 22.52 1.58
C LEU A 78 3.44 22.97 1.40
N ARG A 79 4.30 22.71 2.39
CA ARG A 79 5.72 23.02 2.31
C ARG A 79 6.40 22.36 1.11
N LYS A 80 6.12 21.07 0.86
CA LYS A 80 6.62 20.36 -0.34
C LYS A 80 6.10 20.99 -1.65
N ALA A 81 4.83 21.34 -1.72
CA ALA A 81 4.21 21.90 -2.93
C ALA A 81 4.68 23.33 -3.25
N LEU A 82 4.93 24.15 -2.23
CA LEU A 82 5.42 25.53 -2.39
C LEU A 82 6.96 25.60 -2.57
N GLY A 83 7.68 24.54 -2.20
CA GLY A 83 9.14 24.52 -2.14
C GLY A 83 9.67 25.29 -0.92
N ASP A 84 9.00 25.13 0.22
CA ASP A 84 9.17 25.90 1.45
C ASP A 84 9.78 25.02 2.56
N PRO A 85 11.10 24.97 2.74
CA PRO A 85 11.74 24.10 3.73
C PRO A 85 11.39 24.56 5.16
N ALA A 86 11.27 23.61 6.09
CA ALA A 86 10.91 23.92 7.47
C ALA A 86 12.01 24.65 8.27
N GLU A 87 13.25 24.57 7.81
CA GLU A 87 14.43 25.21 8.43
C GLU A 87 14.64 26.66 7.96
N ASP A 88 14.15 27.02 6.77
CA ASP A 88 14.20 28.38 6.17
C ASP A 88 12.82 28.71 5.56
N PRO A 89 11.77 28.94 6.40
CA PRO A 89 10.43 29.18 5.92
C PRO A 89 10.30 30.54 5.24
N LYS A 90 9.76 30.54 4.02
CA LYS A 90 9.48 31.70 3.18
C LYS A 90 7.98 31.97 3.05
N PHE A 91 7.15 30.94 3.22
CA PHE A 91 5.70 31.05 3.11
C PHE A 91 4.99 30.71 4.43
N ILE A 92 5.30 29.59 5.08
CA ILE A 92 4.61 29.12 6.28
C ILE A 92 5.59 28.98 7.45
N GLU A 93 5.48 29.88 8.43
CA GLU A 93 6.20 29.80 9.70
C GLU A 93 5.46 28.90 10.69
N THR A 94 6.18 28.05 11.42
CA THR A 94 5.63 27.31 12.57
C THR A 94 6.04 28.01 13.86
N VAL A 95 5.06 28.42 14.66
CA VAL A 95 5.29 28.96 16.00
C VAL A 95 5.12 27.81 17.01
N PRO A 96 6.19 27.32 17.66
CA PRO A 96 6.14 26.15 18.52
C PRO A 96 5.08 26.28 19.61
N LYS A 97 4.35 25.19 19.86
CA LYS A 97 3.26 25.09 20.86
C LYS A 97 2.09 26.10 20.66
N ARG A 98 2.00 26.81 19.52
CA ARG A 98 0.92 27.78 19.27
C ARG A 98 0.19 27.55 17.96
N GLY A 99 0.90 27.37 16.85
CA GLY A 99 0.25 27.21 15.54
C GLY A 99 1.11 27.67 14.37
N TYR A 100 0.48 28.26 13.36
CA TYR A 100 1.10 28.58 12.08
C TYR A 100 0.77 30.00 11.65
N ARG A 101 1.72 30.64 10.96
CA ARG A 101 1.57 31.99 10.41
C ARG A 101 2.01 31.99 8.95
N PHE A 102 1.20 32.58 8.08
CA PHE A 102 1.60 32.83 6.69
C PHE A 102 2.40 34.14 6.64
N ILE A 103 3.65 34.06 6.21
CA ILE A 103 4.63 35.16 6.29
C ILE A 103 4.96 35.79 4.93
N ALA A 104 4.59 35.16 3.82
CA ALA A 104 4.74 35.76 2.50
C ALA A 104 3.67 36.85 2.28
N ALA A 105 4.08 37.96 1.64
CA ALA A 105 3.15 39.03 1.29
C ALA A 105 2.14 38.55 0.23
N VAL A 106 0.85 38.63 0.55
CA VAL A 106 -0.24 38.30 -0.37
C VAL A 106 -0.80 39.59 -0.98
N ARG A 107 -0.93 39.61 -2.30
CA ARG A 107 -1.69 40.61 -3.05
C ARG A 107 -3.03 40.03 -3.44
N GLU A 108 -4.10 40.72 -3.10
CA GLU A 108 -5.43 40.40 -3.59
C GLU A 108 -5.61 40.95 -5.01
N LEU A 109 -5.84 40.06 -5.96
CA LEU A 109 -6.19 40.37 -7.33
C LEU A 109 -7.72 40.35 -7.41
N GLY A 110 -8.32 41.53 -7.26
CA GLY A 110 -9.74 41.75 -7.51
C GLY A 110 -10.12 41.37 -8.95
N GLU A 111 -11.36 40.92 -9.13
CA GLU A 111 -11.84 40.35 -10.38
C GLU A 111 -11.70 41.34 -11.57
N PRO A 112 -11.21 40.89 -12.75
CA PRO A 112 -11.26 41.71 -13.95
C PRO A 112 -12.71 41.77 -14.45
N ALA A 113 -13.39 42.89 -14.16
CA ALA A 113 -14.75 43.16 -14.63
C ALA A 113 -14.92 42.89 -16.15
N PRO A 114 -16.08 42.36 -16.58
CA PRO A 114 -16.27 41.87 -17.94
C PRO A 114 -16.02 42.96 -18.98
N ARG A 115 -15.17 42.63 -19.95
CA ARG A 115 -14.67 43.56 -20.97
C ARG A 115 -15.83 44.11 -21.81
N ALA A 116 -16.00 45.43 -21.78
CA ALA A 116 -17.05 46.12 -22.52
C ALA A 116 -16.99 45.82 -24.03
N ALA A 117 -18.17 45.75 -24.66
CA ALA A 117 -18.29 45.75 -26.10
C ALA A 117 -17.85 47.10 -26.69
N SER A 118 -17.17 47.06 -27.84
CA SER A 118 -16.91 48.23 -28.68
C SER A 118 -17.51 48.04 -30.07
N PRO A 119 -18.43 48.91 -30.51
CA PRO A 119 -18.65 49.19 -31.92
C PRO A 119 -17.81 50.38 -32.40
N ALA A 120 -17.61 50.43 -33.72
CA ALA A 120 -16.68 51.28 -34.46
C ALA A 120 -16.78 52.81 -34.24
N GLY A 121 -15.64 53.49 -34.44
CA GLY A 121 -15.52 54.95 -34.65
C GLY A 121 -14.28 55.27 -35.48
N SER A 122 -14.42 56.08 -36.53
CA SER A 122 -13.46 56.20 -37.65
C SER A 122 -12.49 57.40 -37.55
N GLY A 123 -11.33 57.27 -38.22
CA GLY A 123 -10.40 58.37 -38.55
C GLY A 123 -9.40 58.72 -37.44
N VAL A 124 -8.21 59.28 -37.71
CA VAL A 124 -7.59 59.79 -38.96
C VAL A 124 -6.05 59.57 -38.86
N ALA A 125 -5.35 59.34 -39.98
CA ALA A 125 -3.88 59.33 -40.09
C ALA A 125 -3.39 60.65 -40.73
N PRO A 126 -2.15 61.15 -40.50
CA PRO A 126 -0.88 60.49 -40.88
C PRO A 126 0.21 60.61 -39.77
N SER A 127 1.53 60.35 -39.94
CA SER A 127 2.35 60.13 -41.15
C SER A 127 3.62 59.28 -40.94
N ALA A 128 4.13 58.82 -42.08
CA ALA A 128 5.47 58.33 -42.45
C ALA A 128 6.66 58.36 -41.46
N VAL A 129 7.29 57.19 -41.31
CA VAL A 129 8.74 57.00 -41.58
C VAL A 129 8.90 55.77 -42.50
N ARG A 130 9.78 55.87 -43.51
CA ARG A 130 10.07 54.79 -44.48
C ARG A 130 11.25 53.96 -43.96
N HIS A 131 11.24 52.63 -44.13
CA HIS A 131 12.47 51.89 -44.43
C HIS A 131 12.19 50.57 -45.19
N ALA A 132 13.17 50.20 -46.01
CA ALA A 132 13.09 49.36 -47.20
C ALA A 132 12.66 47.89 -47.03
N GLN A 133 12.16 47.32 -48.14
CA GLN A 133 11.83 45.91 -48.35
C GLN A 133 13.07 45.00 -48.28
N TRP A 134 12.89 43.79 -47.75
CA TRP A 134 13.57 42.60 -48.27
C TRP A 134 12.63 41.39 -48.22
N SER A 135 12.46 40.69 -49.34
CA SER A 135 11.60 39.52 -49.47
C SER A 135 12.41 38.22 -49.53
N ARG A 136 12.01 37.18 -48.77
CA ARG A 136 11.71 35.82 -49.27
C ARG A 136 11.38 34.81 -48.14
N PRO A 137 10.64 33.72 -48.43
CA PRO A 137 9.80 33.03 -47.43
C PRO A 137 10.45 31.81 -46.75
N THR A 138 11.75 31.80 -46.47
CA THR A 138 12.42 30.64 -45.84
C THR A 138 12.08 30.44 -44.36
N ILE A 139 11.75 31.53 -43.64
CA ILE A 139 11.43 31.48 -42.21
C ILE A 139 10.17 30.62 -41.94
N LEU A 140 9.15 30.72 -42.81
CA LEU A 140 7.89 29.99 -42.60
C LEU A 140 8.06 28.47 -42.73
N ALA A 141 8.92 28.00 -43.63
CA ALA A 141 9.24 26.58 -43.79
C ALA A 141 10.05 26.03 -42.60
N MET A 142 10.99 26.82 -42.06
CA MET A 142 11.71 26.46 -40.84
C MET A 142 10.78 26.40 -39.63
N PHE A 143 9.89 27.38 -39.46
CA PHE A 143 8.89 27.33 -38.40
C PHE A 143 7.96 26.13 -38.56
N ALA A 144 7.50 25.78 -39.76
CA ALA A 144 6.68 24.60 -39.98
C ALA A 144 7.40 23.28 -39.63
N ALA A 145 8.69 23.14 -40.00
CA ALA A 145 9.49 21.97 -39.65
C ALA A 145 9.74 21.86 -38.12
N VAL A 146 10.03 22.99 -37.45
CA VAL A 146 10.15 23.03 -35.99
C VAL A 146 8.80 22.79 -35.32
N LEU A 147 7.69 23.30 -35.85
CA LEU A 147 6.35 23.04 -35.33
C LEU A 147 5.98 21.56 -35.46
N ALA A 148 6.34 20.91 -36.58
CA ALA A 148 6.13 19.48 -36.79
C ALA A 148 7.01 18.62 -35.86
N LEU A 149 8.27 19.02 -35.62
CA LEU A 149 9.15 18.34 -34.67
C LEU A 149 8.67 18.52 -33.22
N VAL A 150 8.28 19.75 -32.84
CA VAL A 150 7.71 20.05 -31.52
C VAL A 150 6.35 19.38 -31.35
N ALA A 151 5.51 19.29 -32.39
CA ALA A 151 4.26 18.54 -32.36
C ALA A 151 4.51 17.03 -32.31
N GLY A 152 5.57 16.50 -32.93
CA GLY A 152 5.98 15.09 -32.82
C GLY A 152 6.54 14.73 -31.45
N VAL A 153 7.32 15.62 -30.83
CA VAL A 153 7.82 15.44 -29.46
C VAL A 153 6.69 15.68 -28.44
N ALA A 154 5.82 16.66 -28.66
CA ALA A 154 4.63 16.85 -27.86
C ALA A 154 3.64 15.70 -28.04
N ALA A 155 3.53 15.09 -29.22
CA ALA A 155 2.82 13.83 -29.40
C ALA A 155 3.49 12.72 -28.58
N TYR A 156 4.81 12.55 -28.65
CA TYR A 156 5.52 11.52 -27.88
C TYR A 156 5.43 11.69 -26.34
N VAL A 157 5.25 12.93 -25.85
CA VAL A 157 5.19 13.27 -24.42
C VAL A 157 3.75 13.44 -23.90
N TYR A 158 2.82 13.94 -24.73
CA TYR A 158 1.44 14.31 -24.37
C TYR A 158 0.35 13.57 -25.15
N LEU A 159 0.62 12.77 -26.20
CA LEU A 159 -0.27 11.62 -26.38
C LEU A 159 -0.14 10.83 -25.09
N PRO A 160 -1.26 10.44 -24.45
CA PRO A 160 -1.17 9.40 -23.45
C PRO A 160 -0.44 8.24 -24.13
N ARG A 161 0.65 7.76 -23.51
CA ARG A 161 1.06 6.38 -23.74
C ARG A 161 -0.15 5.54 -23.35
N THR A 162 -0.94 5.15 -24.33
CA THR A 162 -2.02 4.19 -24.21
C THR A 162 -1.45 2.78 -24.09
N GLY A 163 -0.44 2.63 -23.22
CA GLY A 163 -0.38 1.50 -22.31
C GLY A 163 -1.66 1.54 -21.47
N GLN A 164 -2.70 0.96 -22.07
CA GLN A 164 -3.98 0.54 -21.52
C GLN A 164 -4.24 1.03 -20.08
N ARG A 165 -4.63 2.31 -19.94
CA ARG A 165 -5.47 2.71 -18.80
C ARG A 165 -6.86 2.11 -19.01
N ALA A 166 -6.95 0.80 -18.77
CA ALA A 166 -8.21 0.10 -18.68
C ALA A 166 -9.07 0.79 -17.63
N ALA A 167 -10.28 1.17 -18.00
CA ALA A 167 -11.25 1.70 -17.04
C ALA A 167 -11.57 0.61 -16.01
N GLY A 168 -11.46 0.93 -14.72
CA GLY A 168 -12.16 0.22 -13.65
C GLY A 168 -11.74 -1.22 -13.35
N VAL A 169 -10.69 -1.77 -13.95
CA VAL A 169 -10.13 -3.06 -13.52
C VAL A 169 -9.18 -2.80 -12.35
N LEU A 170 -9.65 -3.02 -11.12
CA LEU A 170 -8.75 -3.25 -9.98
C LEU A 170 -7.78 -4.36 -10.39
N PRO A 171 -6.45 -4.22 -10.18
CA PRO A 171 -5.51 -5.26 -10.55
C PRO A 171 -5.93 -6.54 -9.84
N ALA A 172 -6.33 -7.55 -10.61
CA ALA A 172 -6.73 -8.82 -10.04
C ALA A 172 -5.50 -9.43 -9.36
N ILE A 173 -5.62 -9.73 -8.07
CA ILE A 173 -4.54 -10.28 -7.26
C ILE A 173 -4.47 -11.77 -7.60
N HIS A 174 -3.47 -12.15 -8.38
CA HIS A 174 -3.22 -13.54 -8.75
C HIS A 174 -2.12 -14.15 -7.88
N SER A 175 -1.43 -13.35 -7.08
CA SER A 175 -0.32 -13.80 -6.25
C SER A 175 -0.20 -13.06 -4.93
N LEU A 176 0.08 -13.83 -3.88
CA LEU A 176 -0.01 -13.40 -2.49
C LEU A 176 1.16 -13.95 -1.67
N ALA A 177 1.81 -13.10 -0.88
CA ALA A 177 2.68 -13.53 0.21
C ALA A 177 1.98 -13.33 1.55
N VAL A 178 2.08 -14.30 2.47
CA VAL A 178 1.72 -14.09 3.87
C VAL A 178 3.03 -13.94 4.64
N LEU A 179 3.29 -12.76 5.21
CA LEU A 179 4.50 -12.55 5.99
C LEU A 179 4.37 -13.20 7.38
N PRO A 180 5.49 -13.56 8.04
CA PRO A 180 5.49 -14.10 9.40
C PRO A 180 4.74 -13.17 10.36
N LEU A 181 3.62 -13.67 10.90
CA LEU A 181 2.76 -12.90 11.80
C LEU A 181 3.51 -12.56 13.09
N GLU A 182 3.47 -11.31 13.53
CA GLU A 182 4.25 -10.87 14.69
C GLU A 182 3.63 -11.37 16.00
N ASN A 183 4.45 -12.01 16.85
CA ASN A 183 4.06 -12.42 18.19
C ASN A 183 4.09 -11.23 19.16
N LEU A 184 2.91 -10.69 19.48
CA LEU A 184 2.73 -9.60 20.44
C LEU A 184 2.55 -10.09 21.90
N SER A 185 2.66 -11.39 22.14
CA SER A 185 2.51 -11.98 23.48
C SER A 185 3.72 -11.73 24.38
N GLY A 186 4.83 -11.24 23.82
CA GLY A 186 6.10 -10.98 24.54
C GLY A 186 6.90 -12.24 24.92
N ASP A 187 6.24 -13.39 24.92
CA ASP A 187 6.79 -14.69 25.26
C ASP A 187 7.38 -15.40 24.02
N LYS A 188 8.69 -15.67 24.07
CA LYS A 188 9.42 -16.42 23.02
C LYS A 188 9.02 -17.89 22.97
N GLU A 189 8.47 -18.47 24.02
CA GLU A 189 7.97 -19.85 23.98
C GLU A 189 6.71 -19.99 23.13
N GLN A 190 6.03 -18.89 22.80
CA GLN A 190 4.86 -18.86 21.92
C GLN A 190 5.19 -18.52 20.46
N GLU A 191 6.47 -18.40 20.13
CA GLU A 191 6.92 -18.07 18.77
C GLU A 191 6.53 -19.14 17.74
N TYR A 192 6.50 -20.43 18.16
CA TYR A 192 6.02 -21.54 17.33
C TYR A 192 4.55 -21.38 16.92
N PHE A 193 3.75 -20.70 17.75
CA PHE A 193 2.31 -20.58 17.52
C PHE A 193 2.03 -19.54 16.43
N ALA A 194 2.75 -18.41 16.44
CA ALA A 194 2.66 -17.41 15.38
C ALA A 194 3.25 -17.93 14.05
N ASP A 195 4.38 -18.64 14.11
CA ASP A 195 5.01 -19.31 12.98
C ASP A 195 4.18 -20.47 12.41
N GLY A 196 3.43 -21.15 13.28
CA GLY A 196 2.49 -22.21 12.91
C GLY A 196 1.26 -21.63 12.23
N MET A 197 0.61 -20.65 12.84
CA MET A 197 -0.56 -19.97 12.28
C MET A 197 -0.27 -19.32 10.92
N THR A 198 0.93 -18.76 10.72
CA THR A 198 1.35 -18.24 9.40
C THR A 198 1.40 -19.36 8.34
N ASP A 199 2.00 -20.50 8.69
CA ASP A 199 2.16 -21.67 7.81
C ASP A 199 0.82 -22.32 7.45
N GLU A 200 -0.11 -22.33 8.40
CA GLU A 200 -1.46 -22.83 8.24
C GLU A 200 -2.33 -21.89 7.38
N VAL A 201 -2.28 -20.56 7.58
CA VAL A 201 -2.96 -19.59 6.68
C VAL A 201 -2.41 -19.69 5.24
N ILE A 202 -1.09 -19.91 5.07
CA ILE A 202 -0.48 -20.20 3.76
C ILE A 202 -1.02 -21.50 3.16
N THR A 203 -1.21 -22.53 3.98
CA THR A 203 -1.71 -23.85 3.56
C THR A 203 -3.17 -23.76 3.11
N GLU A 204 -4.02 -23.07 3.85
CA GLU A 204 -5.44 -22.84 3.51
C GLU A 204 -5.60 -22.01 2.24
N LEU A 205 -4.91 -20.86 2.14
CA LEU A 205 -4.94 -20.05 0.92
C LEU A 205 -4.37 -20.79 -0.29
N GLY A 206 -3.43 -21.72 -0.07
CA GLY A 206 -2.88 -22.62 -1.10
C GLY A 206 -3.89 -23.63 -1.67
N LYS A 207 -5.05 -23.84 -1.04
CA LYS A 207 -6.16 -24.64 -1.59
C LYS A 207 -6.91 -23.91 -2.73
N VAL A 208 -6.77 -22.59 -2.83
CA VAL A 208 -7.42 -21.76 -3.86
C VAL A 208 -6.60 -21.82 -5.15
N GLY A 209 -7.06 -22.60 -6.14
CA GLY A 209 -6.28 -22.93 -7.33
C GLY A 209 -6.00 -21.74 -8.25
N ALA A 210 -6.79 -20.67 -8.13
CA ALA A 210 -6.61 -19.42 -8.86
C ALA A 210 -5.58 -18.45 -8.23
N LEU A 211 -5.02 -18.78 -7.06
CA LEU A 211 -4.11 -17.92 -6.30
C LEU A 211 -2.72 -18.54 -6.15
N ARG A 212 -1.68 -17.86 -6.66
CA ARG A 212 -0.28 -18.23 -6.41
C ARG A 212 0.15 -17.73 -5.03
N VAL A 213 0.05 -18.59 -4.01
CA VAL A 213 0.57 -18.31 -2.66
C VAL A 213 2.06 -18.60 -2.59
N ILE A 214 2.84 -17.70 -1.98
CA ILE A 214 4.28 -17.88 -1.76
C ILE A 214 4.54 -18.89 -0.62
N SER A 215 5.52 -19.78 -0.82
CA SER A 215 5.85 -20.82 0.15
C SER A 215 6.34 -20.28 1.51
N ARG A 216 6.03 -21.00 2.59
CA ARG A 216 6.51 -20.74 3.96
C ARG A 216 8.03 -20.48 4.01
N THR A 217 8.84 -21.32 3.37
CA THR A 217 10.30 -21.17 3.38
C THR A 217 10.76 -19.86 2.75
N SER A 218 10.05 -19.35 1.73
CA SER A 218 10.37 -18.09 1.06
C SER A 218 9.98 -16.86 1.87
N VAL A 219 8.90 -16.90 2.67
CA VAL A 219 8.46 -15.76 3.49
C VAL A 219 9.16 -15.69 4.86
N MET A 220 9.55 -16.83 5.43
CA MET A 220 10.16 -16.89 6.77
C MET A 220 11.51 -16.15 6.89
N GLN A 221 12.21 -15.89 5.77
CA GLN A 221 13.42 -15.04 5.77
C GLN A 221 13.15 -13.56 6.09
N TYR A 222 11.89 -13.12 6.00
CA TYR A 222 11.46 -11.75 6.32
C TYR A 222 10.95 -11.61 7.76
N LYS A 223 11.03 -12.68 8.57
CA LYS A 223 10.63 -12.66 9.98
C LYS A 223 11.39 -11.59 10.77
N GLY A 224 10.67 -10.75 11.50
CA GLY A 224 11.23 -9.64 12.28
C GLY A 224 11.97 -8.58 11.44
N THR A 225 11.74 -8.53 10.12
CA THR A 225 12.34 -7.52 9.26
C THR A 225 11.68 -6.16 9.47
N ARG A 226 12.44 -5.08 9.25
CA ARG A 226 11.93 -3.70 9.23
C ARG A 226 11.99 -3.07 7.83
N LYS A 227 12.12 -3.90 6.81
CA LYS A 227 12.13 -3.47 5.40
C LYS A 227 10.70 -3.11 4.99
N PRO A 228 10.48 -2.00 4.26
CA PRO A 228 9.15 -1.66 3.76
C PRO A 228 8.66 -2.71 2.76
N LEU A 229 7.34 -2.84 2.58
CA LEU A 229 6.74 -3.78 1.64
C LEU A 229 7.23 -3.58 0.20
N SER A 230 7.52 -2.32 -0.18
CA SER A 230 8.14 -1.96 -1.46
C SER A 230 9.50 -2.63 -1.74
N ASP A 231 10.23 -3.04 -0.70
CA ASP A 231 11.47 -3.82 -0.83
C ASP A 231 11.23 -5.33 -0.87
N ILE A 232 10.12 -5.80 -0.31
CA ILE A 232 9.83 -7.23 -0.10
C ILE A 232 9.03 -7.79 -1.28
N ALA A 233 7.95 -7.12 -1.66
CA ALA A 233 7.01 -7.62 -2.66
C ALA A 233 7.64 -7.81 -4.06
N PRO A 234 8.55 -6.94 -4.56
CA PRO A 234 9.25 -7.21 -5.83
C PRO A 234 10.18 -8.43 -5.76
N LYS A 235 10.76 -8.73 -4.59
CA LYS A 235 11.65 -9.89 -4.40
C LYS A 235 10.86 -11.20 -4.31
N LEU A 236 9.65 -11.15 -3.75
CA LEU A 236 8.71 -12.27 -3.75
C LEU A 236 7.90 -12.38 -5.04
N ASN A 237 7.90 -11.33 -5.87
CA ASN A 237 7.10 -11.19 -7.08
C ASN A 237 5.62 -11.47 -6.79
N VAL A 238 4.95 -10.60 -6.03
CA VAL A 238 3.54 -10.73 -5.62
C VAL A 238 2.73 -9.46 -5.85
N ASP A 239 1.44 -9.63 -6.11
CA ASP A 239 0.48 -8.52 -6.32
C ASP A 239 -0.02 -7.94 -4.99
N ALA A 240 -0.10 -8.78 -3.95
CA ALA A 240 -0.50 -8.39 -2.61
C ALA A 240 0.30 -9.13 -1.51
N VAL A 241 0.25 -8.57 -0.31
CA VAL A 241 0.88 -9.11 0.89
C VAL A 241 -0.13 -9.14 2.03
N VAL A 242 -0.15 -10.22 2.80
CA VAL A 242 -0.82 -10.30 4.10
C VAL A 242 0.21 -10.03 5.19
N GLU A 243 -0.07 -9.01 6.00
CA GLU A 243 0.64 -8.73 7.24
C GLU A 243 -0.31 -8.96 8.42
N GLY A 244 0.25 -9.18 9.61
CA GLY A 244 -0.58 -9.35 10.79
C GLY A 244 0.18 -9.66 12.06
N THR A 245 -0.58 -9.72 13.14
CA THR A 245 -0.07 -9.91 14.49
C THR A 245 -0.93 -10.92 15.25
N ILE A 246 -0.29 -11.66 16.15
CA ILE A 246 -0.91 -12.68 17.00
C ILE A 246 -0.60 -12.35 18.46
N LEU A 247 -1.65 -12.33 19.27
CA LEU A 247 -1.56 -12.26 20.73
C LEU A 247 -2.29 -13.47 21.31
N ARG A 248 -1.56 -14.32 22.04
CA ARG A 248 -2.13 -15.42 22.82
C ARG A 248 -1.96 -15.11 24.30
N SER A 249 -3.05 -15.17 25.06
CA SER A 249 -3.08 -14.87 26.50
C SER A 249 -3.96 -15.90 27.20
N GLY A 250 -3.31 -16.87 27.86
CA GLY A 250 -4.00 -18.04 28.42
C GLY A 250 -4.79 -18.80 27.36
N ASN A 251 -6.11 -18.84 27.52
CA ASN A 251 -7.04 -19.49 26.60
C ASN A 251 -7.55 -18.57 25.47
N ARG A 252 -7.18 -17.28 25.41
CA ARG A 252 -7.68 -16.35 24.40
C ARG A 252 -6.62 -16.11 23.32
N VAL A 253 -7.05 -16.11 22.06
CA VAL A 253 -6.22 -15.80 20.90
C VAL A 253 -6.85 -14.63 20.14
N ARG A 254 -6.05 -13.59 19.90
CA ARG A 254 -6.40 -12.48 19.01
C ARG A 254 -5.46 -12.46 17.82
N ILE A 255 -6.04 -12.47 16.62
CA ILE A 255 -5.32 -12.34 15.36
C ILE A 255 -5.78 -11.05 14.68
N THR A 256 -4.84 -10.20 14.31
CA THR A 256 -5.10 -9.06 13.43
C THR A 256 -4.42 -9.31 12.10
N ALA A 257 -5.18 -9.29 11.01
CA ALA A 257 -4.66 -9.51 9.66
C ALA A 257 -5.03 -8.34 8.75
N GLN A 258 -4.13 -8.02 7.83
CA GLN A 258 -4.26 -6.91 6.88
C GLN A 258 -3.82 -7.38 5.49
N LEU A 259 -4.58 -7.01 4.46
CA LEU A 259 -4.27 -7.29 3.06
C LEU A 259 -3.85 -5.98 2.40
N ILE A 260 -2.60 -5.93 1.91
CA ILE A 260 -1.97 -4.73 1.35
C ILE A 260 -1.58 -5.00 -0.11
N GLU A 261 -1.93 -4.08 -0.99
CA GLU A 261 -1.58 -4.11 -2.41
C GLU A 261 -0.12 -3.69 -2.63
N ALA A 262 0.69 -4.58 -3.21
CA ALA A 262 2.13 -4.41 -3.33
C ALA A 262 2.57 -3.23 -4.21
N SER A 263 1.76 -2.87 -5.21
CA SER A 263 2.10 -1.82 -6.19
C SER A 263 1.89 -0.39 -5.68
N SER A 264 1.03 -0.22 -4.67
CA SER A 264 0.60 1.11 -4.18
C SER A 264 0.72 1.28 -2.66
N ASP A 265 1.18 0.25 -1.94
CA ASP A 265 1.19 0.20 -0.46
C ASP A 265 -0.19 0.48 0.15
N ARG A 266 -1.24 0.05 -0.56
CA ARG A 266 -2.64 0.38 -0.25
C ARG A 266 -3.28 -0.76 0.55
N HIS A 267 -3.71 -0.46 1.77
CA HIS A 267 -4.55 -1.36 2.55
C HIS A 267 -5.88 -1.59 1.81
N LEU A 268 -6.10 -2.83 1.38
CA LEU A 268 -7.35 -3.26 0.74
C LEU A 268 -8.36 -3.72 1.79
N TRP A 269 -7.87 -4.30 2.89
CA TRP A 269 -8.68 -4.82 3.99
C TRP A 269 -7.83 -4.94 5.25
N ALA A 270 -8.47 -4.79 6.42
CA ALA A 270 -7.89 -5.06 7.72
C ALA A 270 -9.00 -5.52 8.68
N ARG A 271 -8.74 -6.57 9.47
CA ARG A 271 -9.68 -7.08 10.47
C ARG A 271 -8.94 -7.65 11.68
N SER A 272 -9.54 -7.50 12.85
CA SER A 272 -9.11 -8.20 14.07
C SER A 272 -10.18 -9.20 14.47
N TYR A 273 -9.74 -10.34 14.98
CA TYR A 273 -10.56 -11.47 15.37
C TYR A 273 -10.12 -11.96 16.74
N GLU A 274 -11.07 -12.38 17.57
CA GLU A 274 -10.80 -12.90 18.89
C GLU A 274 -11.67 -14.13 19.16
N ARG A 275 -11.03 -15.21 19.64
CA ARG A 275 -11.64 -16.50 19.96
C ARG A 275 -10.96 -17.15 21.17
N ASP A 276 -11.58 -18.19 21.70
CA ASP A 276 -10.90 -19.13 22.58
C ASP A 276 -9.93 -20.03 21.78
N LEU A 277 -8.89 -20.52 22.44
CA LEU A 277 -7.85 -21.38 21.87
C LEU A 277 -8.41 -22.70 21.31
N LYS A 278 -9.49 -23.22 21.91
CA LYS A 278 -10.22 -24.39 21.41
C LYS A 278 -10.83 -24.17 20.03
N ASP A 279 -11.17 -22.92 19.69
CA ASP A 279 -11.81 -22.52 18.43
C ASP A 279 -10.78 -21.92 17.44
N VAL A 280 -9.48 -22.07 17.71
CA VAL A 280 -8.39 -21.48 16.90
C VAL A 280 -8.34 -22.01 15.46
N LEU A 281 -8.82 -23.23 15.24
CA LEU A 281 -8.93 -23.84 13.92
C LEU A 281 -10.03 -23.16 13.09
N ALA A 282 -11.22 -22.99 13.65
CA ALA A 282 -12.29 -22.23 13.02
C ALA A 282 -11.90 -20.76 12.77
N LEU A 283 -11.04 -20.19 13.64
CA LEU A 283 -10.47 -18.86 13.46
C LEU A 283 -9.53 -18.76 12.25
N GLN A 284 -8.65 -19.76 12.08
CA GLN A 284 -7.76 -19.87 10.92
C GLN A 284 -8.55 -19.93 9.61
N ASP A 285 -9.58 -20.79 9.56
CA ASP A 285 -10.44 -20.94 8.38
C ASP A 285 -11.23 -19.66 8.09
N GLU A 286 -11.70 -18.94 9.13
CA GLU A 286 -12.32 -17.63 9.00
C GLU A 286 -11.36 -16.60 8.39
N VAL A 287 -10.13 -16.50 8.89
CA VAL A 287 -9.10 -15.58 8.37
C VAL A 287 -8.75 -15.89 6.90
N ALA A 288 -8.50 -17.16 6.56
CA ALA A 288 -8.12 -17.54 5.20
C ALA A 288 -9.26 -17.33 4.20
N ARG A 289 -10.51 -17.66 4.58
CA ARG A 289 -11.69 -17.41 3.75
C ARG A 289 -11.94 -15.92 3.52
N ASP A 290 -11.90 -15.11 4.58
CA ASP A 290 -12.09 -13.66 4.47
C ASP A 290 -11.05 -13.05 3.52
N ILE A 291 -9.77 -13.41 3.66
CA ILE A 291 -8.70 -12.97 2.75
C ILE A 291 -9.00 -13.37 1.31
N ALA A 292 -9.39 -14.64 1.06
CA ALA A 292 -9.72 -15.12 -0.27
C ALA A 292 -10.93 -14.40 -0.91
N GLU A 293 -11.95 -14.04 -0.11
CA GLU A 293 -13.09 -13.25 -0.58
C GLU A 293 -12.71 -11.79 -0.91
N GLN A 294 -11.82 -11.15 -0.13
CA GLN A 294 -11.33 -9.78 -0.40
C GLN A 294 -10.50 -9.68 -1.68
N ILE A 295 -9.74 -10.73 -2.01
CA ILE A 295 -8.94 -10.86 -3.25
C ILE A 295 -9.86 -10.94 -4.50
N ARG A 296 -11.19 -11.02 -4.32
CA ARG A 296 -12.24 -11.08 -5.37
C ARG A 296 -12.08 -12.25 -6.34
N ILE A 297 -11.37 -13.30 -5.94
CA ILE A 297 -11.33 -14.55 -6.67
C ILE A 297 -12.72 -15.19 -6.57
N LYS A 298 -13.27 -15.61 -7.72
CA LYS A 298 -14.47 -16.45 -7.75
C LYS A 298 -14.12 -17.84 -7.22
N LEU A 299 -14.16 -18.00 -5.90
CA LEU A 299 -14.08 -19.30 -5.25
C LEU A 299 -15.15 -20.23 -5.85
N THR A 300 -14.73 -21.37 -6.39
CA THR A 300 -15.65 -22.41 -6.81
C THR A 300 -16.36 -22.99 -5.58
N PRO A 301 -17.57 -23.58 -5.73
CA PRO A 301 -18.25 -24.24 -4.61
C PRO A 301 -17.39 -25.33 -3.93
N LYS A 302 -16.52 -25.99 -4.70
CA LYS A 302 -15.56 -26.97 -4.20
C LYS A 302 -14.48 -26.34 -3.32
N GLU A 303 -13.87 -25.24 -3.75
CA GLU A 303 -12.88 -24.51 -2.93
C GLU A 303 -13.53 -23.93 -1.66
N ARG A 304 -14.76 -23.40 -1.75
CA ARG A 304 -15.52 -22.95 -0.58
C ARG A 304 -15.75 -24.09 0.42
N THR A 305 -16.07 -25.30 -0.06
CA THR A 305 -16.22 -26.50 0.80
C THR A 305 -14.88 -26.88 1.46
N LEU A 306 -13.78 -26.90 0.70
CA LEU A 306 -12.43 -27.21 1.22
C LEU A 306 -11.90 -26.21 2.26
N LEU A 307 -12.44 -24.99 2.29
CA LEU A 307 -12.18 -23.93 3.29
C LEU A 307 -13.25 -23.89 4.41
N THR A 308 -14.16 -24.88 4.46
CA THR A 308 -15.26 -24.97 5.44
C THR A 308 -15.33 -26.34 6.13
N GLU A 309 -14.55 -27.34 5.69
CA GLU A 309 -14.40 -28.65 6.34
C GLU A 309 -13.59 -28.58 7.65
N ALA A 310 -14.10 -27.83 8.63
CA ALA A 310 -13.58 -27.79 9.98
C ALA A 310 -13.76 -29.16 10.65
N HIS A 311 -12.71 -29.98 10.65
CA HIS A 311 -12.65 -31.17 11.50
C HIS A 311 -12.50 -30.73 12.96
N ALA A 312 -13.30 -31.31 13.85
CA ALA A 312 -13.17 -31.11 15.28
C ALA A 312 -11.94 -31.88 15.80
N ILE A 313 -10.78 -31.22 15.76
CA ILE A 313 -9.49 -31.74 16.22
C ILE A 313 -9.28 -31.32 17.67
N ASP A 314 -8.68 -32.18 18.49
CA ASP A 314 -8.34 -31.83 19.88
C ASP A 314 -7.35 -30.63 19.94
N PRO A 315 -7.63 -29.57 20.73
CA PRO A 315 -6.78 -28.38 20.78
C PRO A 315 -5.35 -28.64 21.28
N GLU A 316 -5.14 -29.63 22.16
CA GLU A 316 -3.80 -30.02 22.60
C GLU A 316 -3.07 -30.83 21.53
N ALA A 317 -3.78 -31.69 20.78
CA ALA A 317 -3.24 -32.35 19.59
C ALA A 317 -2.78 -31.32 18.54
N HIS A 318 -3.58 -30.27 18.33
CA HIS A 318 -3.21 -29.18 17.42
C HIS A 318 -1.99 -28.38 17.92
N ASP A 319 -1.94 -27.98 19.19
CA ASP A 319 -0.79 -27.27 19.79
C ASP A 319 0.50 -28.10 19.66
N ALA A 320 0.43 -29.42 19.94
CA ALA A 320 1.53 -30.35 19.76
C ALA A 320 1.98 -30.43 18.28
N TYR A 321 1.05 -30.54 17.33
CA TYR A 321 1.39 -30.53 15.90
C TYR A 321 2.06 -29.22 15.45
N LEU A 322 1.61 -28.06 15.92
CA LEU A 322 2.25 -26.77 15.60
C LEU A 322 3.69 -26.70 16.15
N ARG A 323 3.93 -27.20 17.37
CA ARG A 323 5.29 -27.35 17.91
C ARG A 323 6.13 -28.29 17.05
N GLY A 324 5.54 -29.39 16.58
CA GLY A 324 6.17 -30.32 15.65
C GLY A 324 6.59 -29.65 14.33
N ARG A 325 5.68 -28.90 13.70
CA ARG A 325 5.94 -28.10 12.48
C ARG A 325 7.08 -27.09 12.71
N TYR A 326 7.09 -26.40 13.85
CA TYR A 326 8.12 -25.42 14.18
C TYR A 326 9.51 -26.05 14.33
N TRP A 327 9.65 -27.11 15.13
CA TRP A 327 10.94 -27.80 15.28
C TRP A 327 11.43 -28.41 13.96
N TRP A 328 10.53 -29.04 13.21
CA TRP A 328 10.84 -29.56 11.86
C TRP A 328 11.31 -28.45 10.90
N SER A 329 10.79 -27.23 11.04
CA SER A 329 11.15 -26.12 10.16
C SER A 329 12.58 -25.61 10.32
N LYS A 330 13.26 -25.96 11.44
CA LYS A 330 14.67 -25.60 11.68
C LYS A 330 15.66 -26.33 10.76
N ARG A 331 15.28 -27.51 10.25
CA ARG A 331 16.11 -28.35 9.35
C ARG A 331 17.48 -28.73 9.94
N ASP A 332 17.52 -28.94 11.24
CA ASP A 332 18.64 -29.53 11.97
C ASP A 332 18.21 -30.89 12.57
N ALA A 333 19.20 -31.72 12.92
CA ALA A 333 18.93 -33.08 13.42
C ALA A 333 18.15 -33.06 14.75
N GLU A 334 18.36 -32.05 15.60
CA GLU A 334 17.64 -31.90 16.86
C GLU A 334 16.15 -31.57 16.62
N GLY A 335 15.87 -30.69 15.66
CA GLY A 335 14.53 -30.28 15.26
C GLY A 335 13.74 -31.38 14.56
N GLU A 336 14.40 -32.29 13.83
CA GLU A 336 13.73 -33.50 13.30
C GLU A 336 13.26 -34.42 14.42
N TRP A 337 14.11 -34.73 15.40
CA TRP A 337 13.75 -35.60 16.53
C TRP A 337 12.70 -34.97 17.46
N LYS A 338 12.87 -33.69 17.82
CA LYS A 338 11.86 -32.95 18.60
C LYS A 338 10.54 -32.83 17.82
N GLY A 339 10.63 -32.57 16.52
CA GLY A 339 9.47 -32.54 15.63
C GLY A 339 8.66 -33.83 15.67
N LEU A 340 9.35 -34.98 15.58
CA LEU A 340 8.73 -36.30 15.65
C LEU A 340 8.04 -36.57 17.00
N ASP A 341 8.70 -36.30 18.13
CA ASP A 341 8.12 -36.44 19.47
C ASP A 341 6.81 -35.63 19.60
N TYR A 342 6.82 -34.38 19.13
CA TYR A 342 5.62 -33.55 19.09
C TYR A 342 4.51 -34.10 18.16
N PHE A 343 4.85 -34.64 16.99
CA PHE A 343 3.86 -35.28 16.11
C PHE A 343 3.29 -36.57 16.74
N GLN A 344 4.10 -37.35 17.44
CA GLN A 344 3.65 -38.54 18.17
C GLN A 344 2.70 -38.17 19.31
N ARG A 345 2.98 -37.10 20.06
CA ARG A 345 2.07 -36.56 21.09
C ARG A 345 0.75 -36.08 20.49
N ALA A 346 0.77 -35.46 19.31
CA ALA A 346 -0.44 -35.05 18.61
C ALA A 346 -1.33 -36.26 18.27
N VAL A 347 -0.76 -37.33 17.68
CA VAL A 347 -1.50 -38.58 17.38
C VAL A 347 -1.92 -39.34 18.64
N ALA A 348 -1.17 -39.24 19.74
CA ALA A 348 -1.56 -39.84 21.02
C ALA A 348 -2.74 -39.11 21.70
N LYS A 349 -2.98 -37.84 21.34
CA LYS A 349 -4.12 -37.04 21.80
C LYS A 349 -5.33 -37.21 20.89
N ASP A 350 -5.10 -37.19 19.58
CA ASP A 350 -6.11 -37.39 18.53
C ASP A 350 -5.59 -38.42 17.50
N PRO A 351 -6.00 -39.70 17.62
CA PRO A 351 -5.56 -40.77 16.72
C PRO A 351 -5.97 -40.58 15.25
N ASP A 352 -7.06 -39.85 15.00
CA ASP A 352 -7.59 -39.58 13.66
C ASP A 352 -6.95 -38.33 13.02
N TYR A 353 -6.01 -37.67 13.72
CA TYR A 353 -5.37 -36.45 13.25
C TYR A 353 -4.40 -36.68 12.08
N ALA A 354 -4.98 -36.73 10.89
CA ALA A 354 -4.32 -37.10 9.64
C ALA A 354 -3.05 -36.28 9.31
N LEU A 355 -3.01 -34.99 9.66
CA LEU A 355 -1.83 -34.15 9.40
C LEU A 355 -0.62 -34.62 10.21
N ALA A 356 -0.78 -34.89 11.51
CA ALA A 356 0.30 -35.38 12.36
C ALA A 356 0.74 -36.80 11.94
N ALA A 357 -0.22 -37.69 11.67
CA ALA A 357 0.07 -39.04 11.16
C ALA A 357 0.82 -39.01 9.81
N SER A 358 0.49 -38.07 8.92
CA SER A 358 1.19 -37.92 7.63
C SER A 358 2.67 -37.56 7.81
N ARG A 359 2.99 -36.70 8.78
CA ARG A 359 4.37 -36.27 9.09
C ARG A 359 5.22 -37.42 9.62
N ILE A 360 4.70 -38.20 10.56
CA ILE A 360 5.36 -39.40 11.08
C ILE A 360 5.64 -40.39 9.94
N ARG A 361 4.66 -40.64 9.06
CA ARG A 361 4.82 -41.54 7.91
C ARG A 361 5.89 -41.04 6.93
N SER A 362 5.94 -39.74 6.64
CA SER A 362 6.99 -39.14 5.80
C SER A 362 8.38 -39.30 6.39
N TRP A 363 8.54 -39.12 7.71
CA TRP A 363 9.81 -39.34 8.42
C TRP A 363 10.26 -40.82 8.36
N CYS A 364 9.35 -41.76 8.62
CA CYS A 364 9.64 -43.20 8.49
C CYS A 364 10.08 -43.57 7.07
N TRP A 365 9.46 -42.97 6.04
CA TRP A 365 9.86 -43.15 4.64
C TRP A 365 11.24 -42.56 4.34
N ALA A 366 11.57 -41.37 4.85
CA ALA A 366 12.88 -40.76 4.68
C ALA A 366 14.00 -41.61 5.30
N ILE A 367 13.80 -42.08 6.54
CA ILE A 367 14.77 -42.94 7.22
C ILE A 367 14.92 -44.29 6.53
N THR A 368 13.82 -44.96 6.17
CA THR A 368 13.92 -46.23 5.44
C THR A 368 14.62 -46.06 4.09
N ALA A 369 14.45 -44.93 3.39
CA ALA A 369 15.19 -44.61 2.16
C ALA A 369 16.70 -44.33 2.38
N ILE A 370 17.11 -43.89 3.57
CA ILE A 370 18.52 -43.70 3.95
C ILE A 370 19.18 -45.04 4.31
N PHE A 371 18.46 -45.91 5.03
CA PHE A 371 19.00 -47.19 5.52
C PHE A 371 18.79 -48.38 4.57
N LEU A 372 17.90 -48.30 3.57
CA LEU A 372 17.82 -49.34 2.54
C LEU A 372 19.06 -49.29 1.63
N PRO A 373 19.76 -50.41 1.40
CA PRO A 373 20.82 -50.45 0.40
C PRO A 373 20.23 -50.19 -0.98
N ARG A 374 20.71 -49.13 -1.67
CA ARG A 374 20.47 -48.92 -3.09
C ARG A 374 21.01 -50.11 -3.88
N LYS A 375 20.19 -51.14 -4.10
CA LYS A 375 20.51 -52.25 -5.01
C LYS A 375 20.80 -51.66 -6.39
N ARG A 376 22.07 -51.60 -6.78
CA ARG A 376 22.50 -51.15 -8.11
C ARG A 376 21.80 -52.03 -9.14
N PHE A 377 20.82 -51.46 -9.83
CA PHE A 377 20.14 -52.14 -10.94
C PHE A 377 21.13 -52.23 -12.11
N ARG A 378 21.88 -53.34 -12.14
CA ARG A 378 22.88 -53.61 -13.16
C ARG A 378 22.13 -54.05 -14.42
N MET A 379 21.92 -53.13 -15.36
CA MET A 379 21.37 -53.47 -16.69
C MET A 379 22.16 -54.64 -17.28
N PRO A 380 21.51 -55.73 -17.74
CA PRO A 380 22.21 -56.82 -18.39
C PRO A 380 22.84 -56.28 -19.68
N ARG A 381 24.16 -56.46 -19.84
CA ARG A 381 24.81 -56.22 -21.13
C ARG A 381 24.22 -57.22 -22.13
N LYS A 382 23.84 -56.74 -23.32
CA LYS A 382 23.44 -57.64 -24.42
C LYS A 382 24.57 -58.64 -24.70
N PRO A 383 24.26 -59.91 -24.98
CA PRO A 383 25.23 -60.86 -25.51
C PRO A 383 25.73 -60.40 -26.90
N PRO A 384 26.92 -60.87 -27.33
CA PRO A 384 27.55 -60.48 -28.59
C PRO A 384 26.75 -60.93 -29.83
#